data_AF-A0A226X6V1-F1
#
_entry.id   AF-A0A226X6V1-F1
#
_cell.length_a   1.000
_cell.length_b   1.000
_cell.length_c   1.000
_cell.angle_alpha   90.00
_cell.angle_beta   90.00
_cell.angle_gamma   90.00
#
_symmetry.space_group_name_H-M   'P 1'
#
loop_
_entity.id
_entity.type
_entity.pdbx_description
1 polymer ?
#
loop_
_entity_poly.entity_id
_entity_poly.type
_entity_poly.pdbx_seq_one_letter_code
_entity_poly.pdbx_strand_id
1 'polypeptide(L)'
;MLIDATLSGLPPFLVRDGGVNSGFMIAHVTAAALASENKTYAHPASVDSLPTSANQEDHVSMATFAARKLGYIAENVAHILAIELLAAAQGVDLRAPHQTSPRLAEVMKTLRSEVAHYDLDHYFAPDIEAIAKQVVSGKIANHCPLSFVSEVQPNVQPHV
;
A
#
# COMPACT_ATOMS: atom_id res chain seq x y z
N MET A 1 14.16 -1.57 4.62
CA MET A 1 15.34 -1.87 3.76
C MET A 1 15.74 -0.65 2.94
N LEU A 2 14.87 -0.06 2.12
CA LEU A 2 15.23 1.04 1.21
C LEU A 2 15.75 2.33 1.87
N ILE A 3 15.22 2.69 3.05
CA ILE A 3 15.64 3.93 3.76
C ILE A 3 16.98 3.81 4.51
N ASP A 4 17.48 2.58 4.68
CA ASP A 4 18.71 2.30 5.40
C ASP A 4 19.87 2.27 4.39
N ALA A 5 20.81 3.21 4.52
CA ALA A 5 21.94 3.34 3.60
C ALA A 5 22.85 2.11 3.61
N THR A 6 22.99 1.44 4.76
CA THR A 6 23.88 0.27 4.90
C THR A 6 23.34 -0.96 4.17
N LEU A 7 22.01 -1.05 4.04
CA LEU A 7 21.32 -2.15 3.36
C LEU A 7 21.01 -1.83 1.89
N SER A 8 20.68 -0.58 1.58
CA SER A 8 20.20 -0.19 0.24
C SER A 8 21.30 0.21 -0.74
N GLY A 9 22.47 0.64 -0.23
CA GLY A 9 23.50 1.28 -1.04
C GLY A 9 23.04 2.60 -1.69
N LEU A 10 21.99 3.22 -1.13
CA LEU A 10 21.42 4.50 -1.55
C LEU A 10 21.66 5.57 -0.46
N PRO A 11 21.49 6.87 -0.77
CA PRO A 11 21.46 7.92 0.25
C PRO A 11 20.47 7.60 1.37
N PRO A 12 20.79 7.90 2.64
CA PRO A 12 19.89 7.66 3.76
C PRO A 12 18.56 8.39 3.53
N PHE A 13 17.46 7.71 3.83
CA PHE A 13 16.09 8.21 3.61
C PHE A 13 15.79 8.66 2.16
N LEU A 14 16.57 8.19 1.19
CA LEU A 14 16.34 8.37 -0.26
C LEU A 14 16.32 9.83 -0.72
N VAL A 15 17.07 10.70 -0.05
CA VAL A 15 17.21 12.12 -0.41
C VAL A 15 18.66 12.54 -0.44
N ARG A 16 18.99 13.50 -1.31
CA ARG A 16 20.30 14.16 -1.31
C ARG A 16 20.33 15.21 -0.19
N ASP A 17 21.53 15.58 0.26
CA ASP A 17 21.71 16.59 1.31
C ASP A 17 20.93 16.29 2.60
N GLY A 18 21.01 15.04 3.08
CA GLY A 18 20.29 14.54 4.26
C GLY A 18 20.61 15.24 5.60
N GLY A 19 21.47 16.25 5.61
CA GLY A 19 21.67 17.14 6.77
C GLY A 19 20.61 18.24 6.88
N VAL A 20 19.89 18.54 5.79
CA VAL A 20 18.81 19.54 5.75
C VAL A 20 17.49 18.98 5.23
N ASN A 21 17.51 17.82 4.56
CA ASN A 21 16.32 17.12 4.11
C ASN A 21 16.11 15.82 4.89
N SER A 22 14.87 15.56 5.28
CA SER A 22 14.42 14.35 5.96
C SER A 22 13.98 13.24 5.00
N GLY A 23 13.61 13.59 3.76
CA GLY A 23 13.21 12.64 2.74
C GLY A 23 12.10 11.69 3.20
N PHE A 24 12.32 10.39 3.01
CA PHE A 24 11.34 9.35 3.29
C PHE A 24 11.26 8.92 4.75
N MET A 25 11.97 9.59 5.67
CA MET A 25 12.02 9.21 7.08
C MET A 25 10.62 9.09 7.69
N ILE A 26 9.80 10.15 7.60
CA ILE A 26 8.47 10.16 8.21
C ILE A 26 7.46 9.32 7.43
N ALA A 27 7.60 9.21 6.10
CA ALA A 27 6.80 8.29 5.32
C ALA A 27 6.97 6.84 5.80
N HIS A 28 8.19 6.43 6.16
CA HIS A 28 8.41 5.10 6.73
C HIS A 28 7.76 4.92 8.13
N VAL A 29 7.77 5.96 8.97
CA VAL A 29 7.08 5.96 10.26
C VAL A 29 5.57 5.76 10.05
N THR A 30 4.97 6.44 9.07
CA THR A 30 3.57 6.25 8.70
C THR A 30 3.29 4.80 8.28
N ALA A 31 4.10 4.23 7.38
CA ALA A 31 3.94 2.83 6.97
C ALA A 31 4.02 1.85 8.17
N ALA A 32 4.96 2.09 9.10
CA ALA A 32 5.10 1.27 10.31
C ALA A 32 3.90 1.39 11.25
N ALA A 33 3.34 2.61 11.41
CA ALA A 33 2.16 2.85 12.23
C ALA A 33 0.93 2.11 11.67
N LEU A 34 0.67 2.23 10.37
CA LEU A 34 -0.42 1.54 9.69
C LEU A 34 -0.29 0.01 9.77
N ALA A 35 0.94 -0.51 9.57
CA ALA A 35 1.21 -1.93 9.71
C ALA A 35 0.99 -2.42 11.16
N SER A 36 1.30 -1.58 12.15
CA SER A 36 1.07 -1.90 13.56
C SER A 36 -0.42 -1.90 13.90
N GLU A 37 -1.19 -0.93 13.41
CA GLU A 37 -2.64 -0.88 13.61
C GLU A 37 -3.34 -2.10 13.01
N ASN A 38 -2.90 -2.55 11.84
CA ASN A 38 -3.41 -3.77 11.20
C ASN A 38 -3.27 -5.02 12.08
N LYS A 39 -2.31 -5.08 13.02
CA LYS A 39 -2.19 -6.21 13.95
C LYS A 39 -3.40 -6.31 14.88
N THR A 40 -3.92 -5.18 15.34
CA THR A 40 -5.14 -5.14 16.16
C THR A 40 -6.34 -5.57 15.32
N TYR A 41 -6.50 -5.04 14.11
CA TYR A 41 -7.59 -5.45 13.21
C TYR A 41 -7.51 -6.89 12.74
N ALA A 42 -6.33 -7.52 12.76
CA ALA A 42 -6.15 -8.92 12.36
C ALA A 42 -6.79 -9.92 13.33
N HIS A 43 -7.13 -9.52 14.56
CA HIS A 43 -7.81 -10.41 15.51
C HIS A 43 -9.10 -10.99 14.89
N PRO A 44 -9.32 -12.32 14.91
CA PRO A 44 -10.44 -12.93 14.22
C PRO A 44 -11.75 -12.58 14.94
N ALA A 45 -12.65 -11.86 14.27
CA ALA A 45 -13.95 -11.52 14.86
C ALA A 45 -14.86 -12.77 15.01
N SER A 46 -14.63 -13.80 14.20
CA SER A 46 -15.45 -15.02 14.16
C SER A 46 -15.24 -15.98 15.33
N VAL A 47 -14.30 -15.69 16.25
CA VAL A 47 -14.10 -16.51 17.46
C VAL A 47 -14.99 -16.06 18.62
N ASP A 48 -15.74 -14.97 18.45
CA ASP A 48 -16.71 -14.47 19.42
C ASP A 48 -18.14 -14.85 19.03
N SER A 49 -18.98 -15.10 20.04
CA SER A 49 -20.40 -15.40 19.88
C SER A 49 -21.15 -14.98 21.14
N LEU A 50 -22.20 -14.18 20.96
CA LEU A 50 -23.09 -13.76 22.05
C LEU A 50 -24.50 -14.28 21.75
N PRO A 51 -25.07 -15.13 22.61
CA PRO A 51 -26.41 -15.68 22.39
C PRO A 51 -27.47 -14.59 22.29
N THR A 52 -28.31 -14.68 21.27
CA THR A 52 -29.44 -13.78 21.03
C THR A 52 -30.76 -14.52 21.11
N SER A 53 -31.88 -13.77 21.10
CA SER A 53 -33.23 -14.35 21.01
C SER A 53 -33.54 -15.38 22.11
N ALA A 54 -33.26 -15.04 23.38
CA ALA A 54 -33.45 -15.94 24.53
C ALA A 54 -32.78 -17.32 24.35
N ASN A 55 -31.57 -17.32 23.80
CA ASN A 55 -30.75 -18.51 23.54
C ASN A 55 -31.28 -19.41 22.40
N GLN A 56 -32.15 -18.90 21.52
CA GLN A 56 -32.51 -19.57 20.26
C GLN A 56 -31.43 -19.43 19.20
N GLU A 57 -30.71 -18.30 19.22
CA GLU A 57 -29.53 -18.05 18.41
C GLU A 57 -28.32 -18.11 19.34
N ASP A 58 -27.94 -19.32 19.76
CA ASP A 58 -26.87 -19.56 20.72
C ASP A 58 -25.46 -19.55 20.10
N HIS A 59 -25.37 -19.52 18.77
CA HIS A 59 -24.13 -19.39 18.02
C HIS A 59 -24.27 -18.43 16.82
N VAL A 60 -23.46 -17.38 16.79
CA VAL A 60 -23.44 -16.38 15.70
C VAL A 60 -22.02 -16.11 15.20
N SER A 61 -21.87 -15.54 14.00
CA SER A 61 -20.59 -15.49 13.28
C SER A 61 -19.80 -14.18 13.44
N MET A 62 -20.44 -13.11 13.92
CA MET A 62 -19.89 -11.75 13.93
C MET A 62 -19.36 -11.25 12.56
N ALA A 63 -19.88 -11.80 11.46
CA ALA A 63 -19.36 -11.60 10.10
C ALA A 63 -19.37 -10.13 9.65
N THR A 64 -20.35 -9.33 10.06
CA THR A 64 -20.44 -7.91 9.65
C THR A 64 -19.24 -7.09 10.16
N PHE A 65 -18.81 -7.33 11.40
CA PHE A 65 -17.62 -6.66 11.93
C PHE A 65 -16.33 -7.18 11.27
N ALA A 66 -16.29 -8.49 10.97
CA ALA A 66 -15.20 -9.10 10.22
C ALA A 66 -15.02 -8.50 8.81
N ALA A 67 -16.11 -8.17 8.12
CA ALA A 67 -16.06 -7.50 6.82
C ALA A 67 -15.63 -6.03 6.94
N ARG A 68 -16.11 -5.31 7.95
CA ARG A 68 -15.74 -3.89 8.16
C ARG A 68 -14.26 -3.71 8.49
N LYS A 69 -13.69 -4.56 9.36
CA LYS A 69 -12.26 -4.50 9.70
C LYS A 69 -11.35 -4.76 8.49
N LEU A 70 -11.80 -5.57 7.53
CA LEU A 70 -11.06 -5.81 6.29
C LEU A 70 -10.93 -4.53 5.46
N GLY A 71 -11.97 -3.70 5.42
CA GLY A 71 -11.93 -2.40 4.74
C GLY A 71 -10.80 -1.50 5.27
N TYR A 72 -10.71 -1.35 6.60
CA TYR A 72 -9.63 -0.58 7.25
C TYR A 72 -8.24 -1.17 6.97
N ILE A 73 -8.10 -2.51 7.04
CA ILE A 73 -6.83 -3.17 6.71
C ILE A 73 -6.43 -2.89 5.26
N ALA A 74 -7.37 -3.00 4.31
CA ALA A 74 -7.10 -2.78 2.90
C ALA A 74 -6.67 -1.34 2.61
N GLU A 75 -7.32 -0.36 3.24
CA GLU A 75 -6.94 1.06 3.15
C GLU A 75 -5.53 1.31 3.71
N ASN A 76 -5.22 0.76 4.88
CA ASN A 76 -3.89 0.84 5.48
C ASN A 76 -2.82 0.21 4.58
N VAL A 77 -3.11 -0.97 4.01
CA VAL A 77 -2.19 -1.66 3.09
C VAL A 77 -1.99 -0.85 1.80
N ALA A 78 -3.01 -0.21 1.26
CA ALA A 78 -2.87 0.63 0.08
C ALA A 78 -1.88 1.79 0.30
N HIS A 79 -1.92 2.43 1.48
CA HIS A 79 -0.97 3.47 1.85
C HIS A 79 0.44 2.94 2.10
N ILE A 80 0.59 1.78 2.73
CA ILE A 80 1.90 1.12 2.90
C ILE A 80 2.52 0.82 1.53
N LEU A 81 1.75 0.25 0.60
CA LEU A 81 2.19 -0.02 -0.76
C LEU A 81 2.51 1.26 -1.53
N ALA A 82 1.74 2.33 -1.34
CA ALA A 82 2.04 3.63 -1.95
C ALA A 82 3.40 4.17 -1.51
N ILE A 83 3.70 4.13 -0.21
CA ILE A 83 4.98 4.55 0.34
C ILE A 83 6.12 3.68 -0.20
N GLU A 84 5.92 2.37 -0.30
CA GLU A 84 6.90 1.44 -0.88
C GLU A 84 7.16 1.75 -2.36
N LEU A 85 6.12 1.98 -3.16
CA LEU A 85 6.23 2.33 -4.58
C LEU A 85 6.98 3.65 -4.79
N LEU A 86 6.67 4.68 -3.99
CA LEU A 86 7.37 5.96 -4.02
C LEU A 86 8.85 5.80 -3.67
N ALA A 87 9.15 5.01 -2.62
CA ALA A 87 10.52 4.76 -2.19
C ALA A 87 11.31 3.96 -3.24
N ALA A 88 10.69 2.95 -3.85
CA ALA A 88 11.30 2.16 -4.91
C ALA A 88 11.58 3.03 -6.14
N ALA A 89 10.62 3.87 -6.54
CA ALA A 89 10.79 4.78 -7.67
C ALA A 89 11.91 5.80 -7.41
N GLN A 90 11.95 6.39 -6.22
CA GLN A 90 13.03 7.29 -5.82
C GLN A 90 14.40 6.57 -5.86
N GLY A 91 14.47 5.33 -5.37
CA GLY A 91 15.68 4.53 -5.42
C GLY A 91 16.15 4.19 -6.86
N VAL A 92 15.22 3.99 -7.79
CA VAL A 92 15.55 3.81 -9.22
C VAL A 92 16.14 5.10 -9.80
N ASP A 93 15.52 6.25 -9.54
CA ASP A 93 16.00 7.54 -10.05
C ASP A 93 17.40 7.88 -9.51
N LEU A 94 17.65 7.59 -8.22
CA LEU A 94 18.95 7.81 -7.58
C LEU A 94 20.07 6.92 -8.14
N ARG A 95 19.73 5.87 -8.91
CA ARG A 95 20.69 5.00 -9.61
C ARG A 95 20.96 5.40 -11.05
N ALA A 96 20.44 6.54 -11.52
CA ALA A 96 20.77 7.05 -12.84
C ALA A 96 22.31 7.12 -13.05
N PRO A 97 22.82 6.74 -14.24
CA PRO A 97 22.10 6.48 -15.49
C PRO A 97 21.61 5.04 -15.68
N HIS A 98 21.67 4.17 -14.66
CA HIS A 98 21.17 2.80 -14.80
C HIS A 98 19.65 2.78 -15.03
N GLN A 99 19.20 1.83 -15.85
CA GLN A 99 17.80 1.65 -16.21
C GLN A 99 17.25 0.35 -15.61
N THR A 100 15.98 0.39 -15.21
CA THR A 100 15.24 -0.81 -14.81
C THR A 100 14.72 -1.57 -16.04
N SER A 101 14.08 -2.72 -15.83
CA SER A 101 13.49 -3.50 -16.92
C SER A 101 12.39 -2.72 -17.67
N PRO A 102 12.11 -3.02 -18.95
CA PRO A 102 11.09 -2.31 -19.73
C PRO A 102 9.70 -2.27 -19.07
N ARG A 103 9.29 -3.35 -18.39
CA ARG A 103 8.00 -3.38 -17.67
C ARG A 103 7.98 -2.43 -16.48
N LEU A 104 9.05 -2.41 -15.69
CA LEU A 104 9.15 -1.50 -14.56
C LEU A 104 9.34 -0.05 -15.01
N ALA A 105 9.89 0.20 -16.20
CA ALA A 105 9.95 1.55 -16.78
C ALA A 105 8.56 2.14 -17.04
N GLU A 106 7.58 1.32 -17.46
CA GLU A 106 6.19 1.77 -17.60
C GLU A 106 5.51 2.06 -16.24
N VAL A 107 5.84 1.27 -15.21
CA VAL A 107 5.41 1.57 -13.83
C VAL A 107 6.02 2.89 -13.35
N MET A 108 7.33 3.08 -13.55
CA MET A 108 8.03 4.33 -13.22
C MET A 108 7.38 5.53 -13.91
N LYS A 109 7.08 5.42 -15.21
CA LYS A 109 6.39 6.46 -15.97
C LYS A 109 5.00 6.77 -15.41
N THR A 110 4.26 5.74 -15.00
CA THR A 110 2.92 5.89 -14.40
C THR A 110 2.97 6.60 -13.05
N LEU A 111 3.96 6.29 -12.22
CA LEU A 111 4.19 6.97 -10.94
C LEU A 111 4.63 8.42 -11.17
N ARG A 112 5.59 8.63 -12.08
CA ARG A 112 6.19 9.94 -12.37
C ARG A 112 5.29 10.91 -13.14
N SER A 113 4.22 10.42 -13.76
CA SER A 113 3.19 11.31 -14.32
C SER A 113 2.32 11.96 -13.25
N GLU A 114 2.33 11.44 -12.02
CA GLU A 114 1.54 11.95 -10.90
C GLU A 114 2.42 12.61 -9.83
N VAL A 115 3.54 11.96 -9.49
CA VAL A 115 4.45 12.38 -8.43
C VAL A 115 5.87 12.52 -8.97
N ALA A 116 6.41 13.74 -8.88
CA ALA A 116 7.75 14.06 -9.34
C ALA A 116 8.85 13.32 -8.54
N HIS A 117 10.09 13.43 -9.02
CA HIS A 117 11.26 13.00 -8.26
C HIS A 117 11.37 13.81 -6.96
N TYR A 118 11.73 13.15 -5.85
CA TYR A 118 11.86 13.82 -4.55
C TYR A 118 13.25 14.46 -4.43
N ASP A 119 13.39 15.69 -4.95
CA ASP A 119 14.65 16.44 -4.90
C ASP A 119 14.89 17.09 -3.52
N LEU A 120 13.85 17.74 -2.99
CA LEU A 120 13.88 18.50 -1.74
C LEU A 120 12.64 18.20 -0.90
N ASP A 121 12.75 18.44 0.41
CA ASP A 121 11.62 18.27 1.30
C ASP A 121 10.43 19.14 0.91
N HIS A 122 9.26 18.52 0.88
CA HIS A 122 7.99 19.18 0.63
C HIS A 122 6.87 18.45 1.38
N TYR A 123 5.65 18.98 1.30
CA TYR A 123 4.51 18.35 1.94
C TYR A 123 4.21 17.03 1.24
N PHE A 124 4.56 15.91 1.88
CA PHE A 124 4.65 14.60 1.23
C PHE A 124 3.33 13.80 1.24
N ALA A 125 2.37 14.16 2.11
CA ALA A 125 1.10 13.45 2.23
C ALA A 125 0.27 13.41 0.92
N PRO A 126 0.19 14.47 0.09
CA PRO A 126 -0.50 14.44 -1.19
C PRO A 126 0.08 13.42 -2.17
N ASP A 127 1.39 13.23 -2.19
CA ASP A 127 2.05 12.25 -3.05
C ASP A 127 1.67 10.82 -2.64
N ILE A 128 1.70 10.54 -1.34
CA ILE A 128 1.30 9.25 -0.78
C ILE A 128 -0.16 8.97 -1.14
N GLU A 129 -1.05 9.93 -0.93
CA GLU A 129 -2.47 9.83 -1.25
C GLU A 129 -2.71 9.61 -2.75
N ALA A 130 -1.98 10.32 -3.62
CA ALA A 130 -2.09 10.18 -5.06
C ALA A 130 -1.72 8.76 -5.52
N ILE A 131 -0.63 8.20 -4.98
CA ILE A 131 -0.25 6.81 -5.31
C ILE A 131 -1.18 5.79 -4.65
N ALA A 132 -1.67 6.03 -3.43
CA ALA A 132 -2.62 5.15 -2.76
C ALA A 132 -3.91 4.98 -3.58
N LYS A 133 -4.43 6.07 -4.18
CA LYS A 133 -5.56 6.00 -5.14
C LYS A 133 -5.25 5.14 -6.36
N GLN A 134 -4.01 5.14 -6.86
CA GLN A 134 -3.61 4.28 -7.98
C GLN A 134 -3.53 2.79 -7.58
N VAL A 135 -3.15 2.51 -6.33
CA VAL A 135 -3.18 1.14 -5.77
C VAL A 135 -4.63 0.66 -5.64
N VAL A 136 -5.51 1.45 -5.01
CA VAL A 136 -6.92 1.09 -4.78
C VAL A 136 -7.69 0.93 -6.10
N SER A 137 -7.43 1.78 -7.10
CA SER A 137 -8.08 1.67 -8.41
C SER A 137 -7.55 0.53 -9.28
N GLY A 138 -6.52 -0.20 -8.84
CA GLY A 138 -5.88 -1.26 -9.62
C GLY A 138 -5.02 -0.74 -10.78
N LYS A 139 -4.84 0.58 -10.94
CA LYS A 139 -4.03 1.18 -12.00
C LYS A 139 -2.59 0.66 -12.00
N ILE A 140 -2.00 0.48 -10.82
CA ILE A 140 -0.66 -0.14 -10.68
C ILE A 140 -0.71 -1.64 -10.96
N ALA A 141 -1.75 -2.33 -10.49
CA ALA A 141 -1.93 -3.77 -10.69
C ALA A 141 -2.05 -4.15 -12.17
N ASN A 142 -2.56 -3.27 -13.03
CA ASN A 142 -2.65 -3.49 -14.48
C ASN A 142 -1.29 -3.66 -15.18
N HIS A 143 -0.18 -3.26 -14.54
CA HIS A 143 1.17 -3.55 -15.04
C HIS A 143 1.66 -4.96 -14.69
N CYS A 144 0.96 -5.66 -13.78
CA CYS A 144 1.28 -7.01 -13.35
C CYS A 144 0.93 -8.00 -14.46
N PRO A 145 1.86 -8.86 -14.90
CA PRO A 145 1.58 -9.89 -15.89
C PRO A 145 0.84 -11.10 -15.32
N LEU A 146 0.63 -11.14 -14.00
CA LEU A 146 -0.07 -12.21 -13.31
C LEU A 146 -1.56 -11.94 -13.35
N SER A 147 -2.35 -13.01 -13.49
CA SER A 147 -3.80 -12.97 -13.32
C SER A 147 -4.18 -13.92 -12.21
N PHE A 148 -5.17 -13.52 -11.41
CA PHE A 148 -5.69 -14.35 -10.33
C PHE A 148 -7.11 -14.83 -10.68
N VAL A 149 -7.43 -16.06 -10.30
CA VAL A 149 -8.76 -16.66 -10.54
C VAL A 149 -9.88 -15.81 -9.92
N SER A 150 -9.59 -15.13 -8.80
CA SER A 150 -10.52 -14.22 -8.12
C SER A 150 -10.84 -12.93 -8.89
N GLU A 151 -10.07 -12.57 -9.91
CA GLU A 151 -10.29 -11.37 -10.73
C GLU A 151 -11.30 -11.63 -11.87
N VAL A 152 -11.58 -12.90 -12.16
CA VAL A 152 -12.61 -13.29 -13.12
C VAL A 152 -13.97 -13.07 -12.44
N GLN A 153 -14.69 -12.00 -12.83
CA GLN A 153 -16.07 -11.84 -12.41
C GLN A 153 -16.87 -13.08 -12.84
N PRO A 154 -17.55 -13.80 -11.92
CA PRO A 154 -18.48 -14.82 -12.35
C PRO A 154 -19.53 -14.14 -13.22
N ASN A 155 -19.77 -14.67 -14.42
CA ASN A 155 -20.84 -14.22 -15.31
C ASN A 155 -22.13 -14.09 -14.49
N VAL A 156 -22.53 -12.87 -14.16
CA VAL A 156 -23.86 -12.60 -13.62
C VAL A 156 -24.80 -12.79 -14.80
N GLN A 157 -25.26 -14.03 -15.01
CA GLN A 157 -26.43 -14.25 -15.83
C GLN A 157 -27.58 -13.48 -15.16
N PRO A 158 -28.28 -12.60 -15.89
CA PRO A 158 -29.47 -11.98 -15.36
C PRO A 158 -30.47 -13.10 -15.08
N HIS A 159 -30.78 -13.32 -13.79
CA HIS A 159 -31.92 -14.14 -13.43
C HIS A 159 -33.17 -13.43 -13.95
N VAL A 160 -33.73 -13.98 -15.02
CA VAL A 160 -35.05 -13.64 -15.58
C VAL A 160 -36.13 -14.07 -14.59
#